data_AF-A0A0C3QGS2-F1
#
_entry.id   AF-A0A0C3QGS2-F1
#
_cell.length_a   1.000
_cell.length_b   1.000
_cell.length_c   1.000
_cell.angle_alpha   90.00
_cell.angle_beta   90.00
_cell.angle_gamma   90.00
#
_symmetry.space_group_name_H-M   'P 1'
#
loop_
_entity.id
_entity.type
_entity.pdbx_description
1 polymer ?
#
loop_
_entity_poly.entity_id
_entity_poly.type
_entity_poly.pdbx_seq_one_letter_code
_entity_poly.pdbx_strand_id
1 'polypeptide(L)'
;ISASILLHPSFLIVDHIHFQYNGFMFGILLWSILMAKEGNKLASGILFAVLLNFKHIYMYLAPAYFIYLLRSYCMTPQGAPLPKQFLTLANAVILVFAVSLGPFTIMGQLPQLLSRLFPFTRGLNHAYWAPNAWALVTMLDRVLLKGIPEIINEAGVQSTSRGLVGDTVFAVIPNVKPIHTFIITVAFQLIWLFKLWRVPTYRSFVCALTLCGWTSFMFG
;
A
#
# COMPACT_ATOMS: atom_id res chain seq x y z
N ILE A 1 -10.15 -2.03 23.17
CA ILE A 1 -9.40 -1.71 21.94
C ILE A 1 -7.98 -2.26 22.01
N SER A 2 -7.13 -1.83 22.95
CA SER A 2 -5.73 -2.29 23.04
C SER A 2 -5.59 -3.81 23.20
N ALA A 3 -6.37 -4.43 24.09
CA ALA A 3 -6.40 -5.88 24.24
C ALA A 3 -6.86 -6.61 22.96
N SER A 4 -7.82 -6.03 22.23
CA SER A 4 -8.33 -6.59 20.96
C SER A 4 -7.28 -6.57 19.85
N ILE A 5 -6.40 -5.56 19.83
CA ILE A 5 -5.30 -5.47 18.86
C ILE A 5 -4.18 -6.45 19.24
N LEU A 6 -3.82 -6.51 20.53
CA LEU A 6 -2.74 -7.37 21.02
C LEU A 6 -3.09 -8.85 20.88
N LEU A 7 -4.34 -9.22 21.17
CA LEU A 7 -4.84 -10.60 21.08
C LEU A 7 -5.45 -10.92 19.71
N HIS A 8 -5.23 -10.08 18.69
CA HIS A 8 -5.78 -10.33 17.38
C HIS A 8 -5.17 -11.62 16.80
N PRO A 9 -5.97 -12.64 16.47
CA PRO A 9 -5.45 -13.97 16.11
C PRO A 9 -4.54 -13.91 14.88
N SER A 10 -4.81 -13.02 13.92
CA SER A 10 -3.94 -12.86 12.75
C SER A 10 -2.53 -12.38 13.12
N PHE A 11 -2.35 -11.48 14.10
CA PHE A 11 -1.00 -11.09 14.53
C PHE A 11 -0.32 -12.21 15.30
N LEU A 12 -1.04 -12.90 16.17
CA LEU A 12 -0.49 -14.04 16.92
C LEU A 12 0.01 -15.14 15.97
N ILE A 13 -0.81 -15.55 15.00
CA ILE A 13 -0.47 -16.61 14.05
C ILE A 13 0.65 -16.16 13.11
N VAL A 14 0.56 -14.96 12.52
CA VAL A 14 1.52 -14.53 11.51
C VAL A 14 2.87 -14.18 12.14
N ASP A 15 2.90 -13.58 13.32
CA ASP A 15 4.17 -13.18 13.93
C ASP A 15 4.81 -14.31 14.75
N HIS A 16 4.03 -15.05 15.55
CA HIS A 16 4.60 -16.03 16.49
C HIS A 16 4.68 -17.45 15.92
N ILE A 17 3.89 -17.78 14.89
CA ILE A 17 3.95 -19.08 14.22
C ILE A 17 4.68 -18.97 12.88
N HIS A 18 4.39 -17.94 12.07
CA HIS A 18 5.06 -17.72 10.78
C HIS A 18 6.32 -16.84 10.88
N PHE A 19 6.77 -16.51 12.10
CA PHE A 19 8.00 -15.76 12.38
C PHE A 19 8.12 -14.44 11.59
N GLN A 20 7.06 -13.64 11.64
CA GLN A 20 7.04 -12.29 11.07
C GLN A 20 7.06 -11.22 12.16
N TYR A 21 7.28 -9.96 11.76
CA TYR A 21 7.40 -8.81 12.67
C TYR A 21 6.28 -7.77 12.46
N ASN A 22 5.11 -8.17 11.95
CA ASN A 22 4.08 -7.21 11.52
C ASN A 22 3.47 -6.43 12.68
N GLY A 23 3.33 -7.03 13.86
CA GLY A 23 2.81 -6.41 15.07
C GLY A 23 3.69 -5.27 15.56
N PHE A 24 5.02 -5.42 15.49
CA PHE A 24 5.95 -4.33 15.77
C PHE A 24 5.75 -3.14 14.83
N MET A 25 5.69 -3.41 13.51
CA MET A 25 5.45 -2.39 12.49
C MET A 25 4.07 -1.74 12.62
N PHE A 26 3.05 -2.54 12.96
CA PHE A 26 1.71 -2.04 13.23
C PHE A 26 1.69 -1.16 14.49
N GLY A 27 2.51 -1.47 15.49
CA GLY A 27 2.75 -0.59 16.64
C GLY A 27 3.27 0.79 16.24
N ILE A 28 4.27 0.85 15.34
CA ILE A 28 4.78 2.12 14.78
C ILE A 28 3.67 2.85 14.02
N LEU A 29 2.86 2.15 13.23
CA LEU A 29 1.72 2.73 12.52
C LEU A 29 0.71 3.36 13.50
N LEU A 30 0.31 2.62 14.54
CA LEU A 30 -0.63 3.12 15.55
C LEU A 30 -0.05 4.32 16.31
N TRP A 31 1.25 4.29 16.63
CA TRP A 31 1.92 5.42 17.27
C TRP A 31 1.91 6.66 16.36
N SER A 32 2.19 6.48 15.07
CA SER A 32 2.09 7.56 14.08
C SER A 32 0.67 8.14 14.00
N ILE A 33 -0.37 7.30 14.01
CA ILE A 33 -1.78 7.72 14.01
C ILE A 33 -2.14 8.45 15.31
N LEU A 34 -1.62 8.01 16.45
CA LEU A 34 -1.81 8.67 17.75
C LEU A 34 -1.20 10.08 17.74
N MET A 35 0.02 10.24 17.23
CA MET A 35 0.65 11.56 17.10
C MET A 35 -0.17 12.51 16.21
N ALA A 36 -0.77 11.99 15.12
CA ALA A 36 -1.70 12.77 14.30
C ALA A 36 -2.95 13.20 15.09
N LYS A 37 -3.51 12.32 15.93
CA LYS A 37 -4.67 12.60 16.79
C LYS A 37 -4.38 13.70 17.82
N GLU A 38 -3.20 13.67 18.42
CA GLU A 38 -2.74 14.63 19.43
C GLU A 38 -2.30 15.98 18.82
N GLY A 39 -2.29 16.10 17.49
CA GLY A 39 -1.89 17.30 16.77
C GLY A 39 -0.40 17.40 16.49
N ASN A 40 0.42 16.44 16.95
CA ASN A 40 1.84 16.33 16.63
C ASN A 40 2.06 15.71 15.24
N LYS A 41 1.69 16.46 14.21
CA LYS A 41 1.74 16.03 12.80
C LYS A 41 3.17 15.78 12.29
N LEU A 42 4.15 16.51 12.82
CA LEU A 42 5.56 16.31 12.47
C LEU A 42 6.04 14.93 12.95
N ALA A 43 5.81 14.59 14.22
CA ALA A 43 6.14 13.26 14.74
C ALA A 43 5.38 12.15 14.01
N SER A 44 4.11 12.38 13.67
CA SER A 44 3.32 11.44 12.86
C SER A 44 4.00 11.14 11.51
N GLY A 45 4.45 12.17 10.79
CA GLY A 45 5.17 12.03 9.53
C GLY A 45 6.52 11.32 9.67
N ILE A 46 7.29 11.64 10.72
CA ILE A 46 8.58 11.00 11.02
C ILE A 46 8.38 9.50 11.29
N LEU A 47 7.44 9.14 12.17
CA LEU A 47 7.15 7.74 12.50
C LEU A 47 6.67 6.96 11.27
N PHE A 48 5.87 7.58 10.39
CA PHE A 48 5.46 6.94 9.15
C PHE A 48 6.63 6.76 8.17
N ALA A 49 7.55 7.73 8.08
CA ALA A 49 8.78 7.56 7.29
C ALA A 49 9.66 6.42 7.82
N VAL A 50 9.78 6.29 9.15
CA VAL A 50 10.47 5.16 9.79
C VAL A 50 9.78 3.84 9.45
N LEU A 51 8.45 3.78 9.52
CA LEU A 51 7.66 2.60 9.13
C LEU A 51 7.90 2.16 7.68
N LEU A 52 7.95 3.12 6.74
CA LEU A 52 8.26 2.83 5.33
C LEU A 52 9.64 2.20 5.15
N ASN A 53 10.62 2.59 5.98
CA ASN A 53 11.97 2.01 5.97
C ASN A 53 12.01 0.61 6.59
N PHE A 54 11.12 0.30 7.56
CA PHE A 54 10.97 -1.07 8.06
C PHE A 54 10.32 -1.99 7.02
N LYS A 55 9.25 -1.54 6.36
CA LYS A 55 8.58 -2.30 5.30
C LYS A 55 7.89 -1.37 4.31
N HIS A 56 8.46 -1.32 3.11
CA HIS A 56 7.97 -0.50 2.01
C HIS A 56 6.52 -0.82 1.59
N ILE A 57 5.97 -1.98 1.97
CA ILE A 57 4.58 -2.34 1.66
C ILE A 57 3.60 -1.28 2.18
N TYR A 58 3.89 -0.62 3.31
CA TYR A 58 3.06 0.47 3.84
C TYR A 58 2.96 1.69 2.92
N MET A 59 3.67 1.71 1.79
CA MET A 59 3.50 2.71 0.73
C MET A 59 2.07 2.80 0.22
N TYR A 60 1.26 1.72 0.29
CA TYR A 60 -0.17 1.80 -0.03
C TYR A 60 -0.95 2.79 0.87
N LEU A 61 -0.44 3.10 2.07
CA LEU A 61 -1.02 4.10 2.99
C LEU A 61 -0.48 5.51 2.74
N ALA A 62 0.64 5.65 2.03
CA ALA A 62 1.34 6.91 1.86
C ALA A 62 0.47 8.03 1.24
N PRO A 63 -0.43 7.77 0.27
CA PRO A 63 -1.30 8.81 -0.27
C PRO A 63 -2.16 9.50 0.79
N ALA A 64 -2.70 8.76 1.75
CA ALA A 64 -3.51 9.32 2.83
C ALA A 64 -2.66 10.18 3.79
N TYR A 65 -1.48 9.70 4.16
CA TYR A 65 -0.51 10.46 4.97
C TYR A 65 -0.07 11.75 4.28
N PHE A 66 0.29 11.66 2.99
CA PHE A 66 0.73 12.81 2.22
C PHE A 66 -0.33 13.90 2.16
N ILE A 67 -1.55 13.55 1.73
CA ILE A 67 -2.67 14.50 1.62
C ILE A 67 -3.03 15.08 2.98
N TYR A 68 -3.08 14.26 4.04
CA TYR A 68 -3.40 14.74 5.38
C TYR A 68 -2.35 15.70 5.92
N LEU A 69 -1.06 15.35 5.86
CA LEU A 69 0.02 16.19 6.39
C LEU A 69 0.18 17.47 5.56
N LEU A 70 0.13 17.37 4.23
CA LEU A 70 0.18 18.54 3.35
C LEU A 70 -0.95 19.52 3.69
N ARG A 71 -2.20 19.04 3.76
CA ARG A 71 -3.36 19.90 3.97
C ARG A 71 -3.47 20.44 5.41
N SER A 72 -3.12 19.63 6.41
CA SER A 72 -3.36 19.94 7.83
C SER A 72 -2.16 20.52 8.57
N TYR A 73 -0.93 20.32 8.08
CA TYR A 73 0.30 20.83 8.69
C TYR A 73 0.97 21.91 7.83
N CYS A 74 1.04 21.69 6.52
CA CYS A 74 1.77 22.56 5.59
C CYS A 74 0.92 23.67 4.98
N MET A 75 -0.36 23.81 5.36
CA MET A 75 -1.26 24.83 4.84
C MET A 75 -2.16 25.40 5.94
N THR A 76 -2.60 26.65 5.77
CA THR A 76 -3.59 27.27 6.65
C THR A 76 -4.99 26.65 6.44
N PRO A 77 -5.95 26.86 7.35
CA PRO A 77 -7.34 26.46 7.13
C PRO A 77 -7.91 26.99 5.81
N GLN A 78 -7.51 28.19 5.39
CA GLN A 78 -7.90 28.83 4.13
C GLN A 78 -7.17 28.27 2.89
N GLY A 79 -6.17 27.42 3.08
CA GLY A 79 -5.41 26.79 2.00
C GLY A 79 -4.18 27.57 1.53
N ALA A 80 -3.76 28.60 2.27
CA ALA A 80 -2.49 29.27 1.98
C ALA A 80 -1.31 28.36 2.40
N PRO A 81 -0.27 28.21 1.56
CA PRO A 81 0.86 27.36 1.90
C PRO A 81 1.65 27.95 3.08
N LEU A 82 2.25 27.06 3.87
CA LEU A 82 3.11 27.37 5.01
C LEU A 82 4.51 26.79 4.75
N PRO A 83 5.40 27.52 4.06
CA PRO A 83 6.68 27.00 3.58
C PRO A 83 7.58 26.49 4.71
N LYS A 84 7.58 27.15 5.87
CA LYS A 84 8.39 26.74 7.02
C LYS A 84 8.00 25.33 7.51
N GLN A 85 6.71 25.07 7.66
CA GLN A 85 6.17 23.78 8.08
C GLN A 85 6.44 22.72 7.01
N PHE A 86 6.24 23.06 5.74
CA PHE A 86 6.56 22.17 4.62
C PHE A 86 8.04 21.76 4.62
N LEU A 87 8.96 22.72 4.69
CA LEU A 87 10.40 22.46 4.73
C LEU A 87 10.81 21.68 5.98
N THR A 88 10.19 21.96 7.13
CA THR A 88 10.45 21.22 8.37
C THR A 88 10.07 19.75 8.22
N LEU A 89 8.86 19.47 7.69
CA LEU A 89 8.40 18.11 7.45
C LEU A 89 9.26 17.41 6.39
N ALA A 90 9.52 18.07 5.26
CA ALA A 90 10.32 17.51 4.17
C ALA A 90 11.72 17.14 4.64
N ASN A 91 12.41 18.04 5.34
CA ASN A 91 13.75 17.80 5.87
C ASN A 91 13.75 16.66 6.90
N ALA A 92 12.72 16.57 7.76
CA ALA A 92 12.62 15.48 8.73
C ALA A 92 12.45 14.11 8.04
N VAL A 93 11.61 14.03 7.00
CA VAL A 93 11.44 12.80 6.23
C VAL A 93 12.71 12.45 5.45
N ILE A 94 13.33 13.43 4.78
CA ILE A 94 14.60 13.25 4.06
C ILE A 94 15.68 12.73 5.01
N LEU A 95 15.79 13.28 6.22
CA LEU A 95 16.75 12.83 7.22
C LEU A 95 16.55 11.36 7.58
N VAL A 96 15.31 10.90 7.81
CA VAL A 96 15.02 9.49 8.10
C VAL A 96 15.50 8.59 6.97
N PHE A 97 15.20 8.93 5.71
CA PHE A 97 15.65 8.16 4.56
C PHE A 97 17.15 8.25 4.33
N ALA A 98 17.78 9.40 4.58
CA ALA A 98 19.22 9.58 4.46
C ALA A 98 19.98 8.74 5.51
N VAL A 99 19.48 8.70 6.75
CA VAL A 99 20.06 7.86 7.81
C VAL A 99 19.90 6.37 7.49
N SER A 100 18.72 5.97 7.00
CA SER A 100 18.42 4.56 6.66
C SER A 100 19.14 4.06 5.41
N LEU A 101 19.10 4.84 4.32
CA LEU A 101 19.62 4.45 3.00
C LEU A 101 21.05 4.94 2.74
N GLY A 102 21.56 5.90 3.50
CA GLY A 102 22.89 6.49 3.35
C GLY A 102 24.05 5.48 3.39
N PRO A 103 24.06 4.47 4.28
CA PRO A 103 25.09 3.44 4.25
C PRO A 103 25.12 2.70 2.90
N PHE A 104 23.96 2.39 2.32
CA PHE A 104 23.86 1.70 1.04
C PHE A 104 24.27 2.57 -0.14
N THR A 105 24.09 3.89 -0.06
CA THR A 105 24.59 4.81 -1.10
C THR A 105 26.11 4.89 -1.08
N ILE A 106 26.71 5.00 0.11
CA ILE A 106 28.17 5.03 0.29
C ILE A 106 28.80 3.72 -0.20
N MET A 107 28.14 2.58 0.06
CA MET A 107 28.60 1.26 -0.39
C MET A 107 28.32 0.98 -1.87
N GLY A 108 27.67 1.89 -2.61
CA GLY A 108 27.29 1.67 -4.01
C GLY A 108 26.23 0.58 -4.23
N GLN A 109 25.51 0.18 -3.19
CA GLN A 109 24.55 -0.93 -3.22
C GLN A 109 23.08 -0.50 -3.44
N LEU A 110 22.82 0.80 -3.57
CA LEU A 110 21.45 1.32 -3.72
C LEU A 110 20.68 0.66 -4.90
N PRO A 111 21.25 0.46 -6.11
CA PRO A 111 20.52 -0.20 -7.20
C PRO A 111 20.12 -1.65 -6.86
N GLN A 112 21.01 -2.38 -6.18
CA GLN A 112 20.77 -3.75 -5.74
C GLN A 112 19.69 -3.83 -4.65
N LEU A 113 19.65 -2.84 -3.74
CA LEU A 113 18.61 -2.73 -2.74
C LEU A 113 17.25 -2.49 -3.41
N LEU A 114 17.18 -1.53 -4.34
CA LEU A 114 15.93 -1.18 -5.03
C LEU A 114 15.35 -2.34 -5.85
N SER A 115 16.20 -3.10 -6.56
CA SER A 115 15.74 -4.26 -7.35
C SER A 115 15.17 -5.39 -6.49
N ARG A 116 15.65 -5.52 -5.24
CA ARG A 116 15.11 -6.48 -4.26
C ARG A 116 13.85 -5.99 -3.56
N LEU A 117 13.74 -4.68 -3.30
CA LEU A 117 12.55 -4.09 -2.69
C LEU A 117 11.38 -4.08 -3.67
N PHE A 118 11.61 -3.78 -4.95
CA PHE A 118 10.57 -3.71 -5.98
C PHE A 118 10.82 -4.74 -7.09
N PRO A 119 10.52 -6.03 -6.84
CA PRO A 119 10.61 -7.06 -7.87
C PRO A 119 9.44 -6.93 -8.85
N PHE A 120 9.70 -6.41 -10.05
CA PHE A 120 8.67 -6.17 -11.07
C PHE A 120 8.17 -7.44 -11.81
N THR A 121 8.70 -8.61 -11.47
CA THR A 121 8.39 -9.90 -12.14
C THR A 121 7.28 -10.69 -11.45
N ARG A 122 6.36 -10.00 -10.77
CA ARG A 122 5.31 -10.61 -9.97
C ARG A 122 3.97 -10.60 -10.71
N GLY A 123 3.51 -11.79 -11.11
CA GLY A 123 2.24 -12.00 -11.80
C GLY A 123 1.02 -11.61 -10.94
N LEU A 124 -0.10 -11.27 -11.62
CA LEU A 124 -1.30 -10.71 -11.00
C LEU A 124 -1.90 -11.58 -9.88
N ASN A 125 -2.04 -12.88 -10.10
CA ASN A 125 -2.42 -13.84 -9.08
C ASN A 125 -1.22 -14.75 -8.79
N HIS A 126 -0.47 -14.45 -7.74
CA HIS A 126 0.49 -15.42 -7.20
C HIS A 126 -0.25 -16.62 -6.61
N ALA A 127 0.42 -17.77 -6.52
CA ALA A 127 -0.13 -19.09 -6.16
C ALA A 127 -0.88 -19.20 -4.80
N TYR A 128 -1.04 -18.11 -4.06
CA TYR A 128 -1.99 -17.97 -2.97
C TYR A 128 -3.10 -17.06 -3.44
N TRP A 129 -4.31 -17.59 -3.59
CA TRP A 129 -5.50 -16.83 -3.96
C TRP A 129 -5.80 -15.79 -2.86
N ALA A 130 -5.13 -14.65 -2.92
CA ALA A 130 -5.52 -13.48 -2.16
C ALA A 130 -6.98 -13.18 -2.56
N PRO A 131 -7.92 -13.08 -1.61
CA PRO A 131 -9.32 -12.84 -1.91
C PRO A 131 -9.54 -11.37 -2.29
N ASN A 132 -8.99 -10.98 -3.44
CA ASN A 132 -9.06 -9.65 -4.02
C ASN A 132 -9.97 -9.64 -5.26
N ALA A 133 -10.11 -8.49 -5.92
CA ALA A 133 -10.98 -8.38 -7.09
C ALA A 133 -10.51 -9.25 -8.27
N TRP A 134 -9.20 -9.45 -8.42
CA TRP A 134 -8.60 -10.22 -9.51
C TRP A 134 -8.90 -11.71 -9.41
N ALA A 135 -9.06 -12.25 -8.19
CA ALA A 135 -9.53 -13.61 -7.99
C ALA A 135 -10.94 -13.83 -8.58
N LEU A 136 -11.84 -12.86 -8.44
CA LEU A 136 -13.19 -12.92 -9.03
C LEU A 136 -13.16 -12.79 -10.56
N VAL A 137 -12.29 -11.93 -11.11
CA VAL A 137 -12.08 -11.82 -12.57
C VAL A 137 -11.55 -13.14 -13.13
N THR A 138 -10.66 -13.80 -12.40
CA THR A 138 -10.11 -15.11 -12.77
C THR A 138 -11.17 -16.20 -12.72
N MET A 139 -12.03 -16.19 -11.70
CA MET A 139 -13.18 -17.09 -11.63
C MET A 139 -14.12 -16.86 -12.82
N LEU A 140 -14.41 -15.60 -13.17
CA LEU A 140 -15.24 -15.25 -14.31
C LEU A 140 -14.66 -15.78 -15.62
N ASP A 141 -13.37 -15.58 -15.87
CA ASP A 141 -12.67 -16.12 -17.06
C ASP A 141 -12.85 -17.64 -17.18
N ARG A 142 -12.80 -18.37 -16.05
CA ARG A 142 -12.98 -19.83 -16.01
C ARG A 142 -14.42 -20.27 -16.23
N VAL A 143 -15.40 -19.49 -15.79
CA VAL A 143 -16.83 -19.76 -16.08
C VAL A 143 -17.10 -19.52 -17.57
N LEU A 144 -16.58 -18.42 -18.13
CA LEU A 144 -16.75 -18.08 -19.53
C LEU A 144 -16.13 -19.13 -20.47
N LEU A 145 -14.97 -19.69 -20.13
CA LEU A 145 -14.37 -20.80 -20.88
C LEU A 145 -15.29 -22.02 -21.03
N LYS A 146 -16.21 -22.25 -20.09
CA LYS A 146 -17.17 -23.37 -20.17
C LYS A 146 -18.42 -23.03 -20.98
N GLY A 147 -18.74 -21.74 -21.11
CA GLY A 147 -20.00 -21.27 -21.70
C GLY A 147 -19.87 -20.62 -23.07
N ILE A 148 -18.69 -20.12 -23.44
CA ILE A 148 -18.43 -19.42 -24.71
C ILE A 148 -17.17 -20.01 -25.35
N PRO A 149 -17.23 -20.59 -26.57
CA PRO A 149 -16.08 -21.24 -27.21
C PRO A 149 -15.10 -20.26 -27.88
N GLU A 150 -15.35 -18.95 -27.80
CA GLU A 150 -14.50 -17.93 -28.41
C GLU A 150 -13.24 -17.71 -27.56
N ILE A 151 -12.21 -18.52 -27.83
CA ILE A 151 -10.92 -18.46 -27.16
C ILE A 151 -10.14 -17.29 -27.74
N ILE A 152 -9.88 -16.27 -26.91
CA ILE A 152 -9.04 -15.13 -27.29
C ILE A 152 -7.56 -15.47 -27.14
N ASN A 153 -7.21 -16.37 -26.20
CA ASN A 153 -5.82 -16.77 -25.96
C ASN A 153 -5.70 -18.22 -25.49
N GLU A 154 -5.09 -19.07 -26.33
CA GLU A 154 -4.85 -20.49 -26.02
C GLU A 154 -3.91 -20.69 -24.82
N ALA A 155 -2.96 -19.78 -24.59
CA ALA A 155 -2.04 -19.86 -23.45
C ALA A 155 -2.77 -19.66 -22.11
N GLY A 156 -3.89 -18.93 -22.10
CA GLY A 156 -4.72 -18.69 -20.92
C GLY A 156 -5.44 -19.95 -20.43
N VAL A 157 -5.74 -20.90 -21.32
CA VAL A 157 -6.42 -22.17 -20.95
C VAL A 157 -5.62 -22.93 -19.91
N GLN A 158 -4.29 -22.92 -20.04
CA GLN A 158 -3.34 -23.68 -19.21
C GLN A 158 -2.68 -22.84 -18.09
N SER A 159 -2.81 -21.50 -18.11
CA SER A 159 -2.05 -20.61 -17.22
C SER A 159 -2.50 -20.70 -15.74
N THR A 160 -3.80 -20.66 -15.46
CA THR A 160 -4.31 -20.59 -14.07
C THR A 160 -4.44 -21.96 -13.38
N SER A 161 -4.46 -23.07 -14.13
CA SER A 161 -4.69 -24.42 -13.58
C SER A 161 -3.41 -25.12 -13.10
N ARG A 162 -2.23 -24.56 -13.37
CA ARG A 162 -0.94 -25.23 -13.08
C ARG A 162 -0.49 -25.12 -11.62
N GLY A 163 -1.09 -24.25 -10.82
CA GLY A 163 -0.62 -23.98 -9.45
C GLY A 163 0.81 -23.42 -9.39
N LEU A 164 1.40 -23.07 -10.55
CA LEU A 164 2.75 -22.54 -10.67
C LEU A 164 2.73 -21.02 -10.50
N VAL A 165 3.72 -20.53 -9.77
CA VAL A 165 3.95 -19.09 -9.57
C VAL A 165 4.43 -18.50 -10.90
N GLY A 166 3.56 -17.79 -11.61
CA GLY A 166 3.88 -17.15 -12.89
C GLY A 166 2.85 -16.10 -13.30
N ASP A 167 3.08 -15.44 -14.45
CA ASP A 167 2.16 -14.44 -14.98
C ASP A 167 0.81 -15.06 -15.35
N THR A 168 -0.26 -14.50 -14.78
CA THR A 168 -1.62 -14.96 -15.07
C THR A 168 -2.03 -14.49 -16.46
N VAL A 169 -2.26 -15.44 -17.36
CA VAL A 169 -2.80 -15.20 -18.70
C VAL A 169 -4.26 -15.61 -18.69
N PHE A 170 -5.13 -14.70 -19.09
CA PHE A 170 -6.56 -14.94 -19.22
C PHE A 170 -6.89 -15.51 -20.60
N ALA A 171 -7.88 -16.40 -20.67
CA ALA A 171 -8.19 -17.13 -21.89
C ALA A 171 -9.32 -16.46 -22.70
N VAL A 172 -10.28 -15.85 -22.01
CA VAL A 172 -11.45 -15.17 -22.59
C VAL A 172 -11.42 -13.68 -22.29
N ILE A 173 -10.94 -13.26 -21.12
CA ILE A 173 -10.82 -11.84 -20.75
C ILE A 173 -9.47 -11.28 -21.23
N PRO A 174 -9.38 -10.01 -21.66
CA PRO A 174 -8.09 -9.39 -21.97
C PRO A 174 -7.12 -9.38 -20.79
N ASN A 175 -5.82 -9.55 -21.07
CA ASN A 175 -4.81 -9.58 -20.04
C ASN A 175 -4.73 -8.26 -19.25
N VAL A 176 -4.78 -8.37 -17.93
CA VAL A 176 -4.63 -7.25 -17.00
C VAL A 176 -3.14 -7.01 -16.77
N LYS A 177 -2.65 -5.85 -17.20
CA LYS A 177 -1.27 -5.41 -16.98
C LYS A 177 -1.14 -4.68 -15.63
N PRO A 178 0.05 -4.63 -15.03
CA PRO A 178 0.30 -3.85 -13.79
C PRO A 178 -0.11 -2.37 -13.89
N ILE A 179 -0.10 -1.78 -15.09
CA ILE A 179 -0.58 -0.40 -15.27
C ILE A 179 -2.09 -0.28 -15.07
N HIS A 180 -2.88 -1.30 -15.45
CA HIS A 180 -4.32 -1.28 -15.26
C HIS A 180 -4.68 -1.36 -13.77
N THR A 181 -3.99 -2.23 -13.01
CA THR A 181 -4.17 -2.37 -11.56
C THR A 181 -3.81 -1.07 -10.84
N PHE A 182 -2.70 -0.44 -11.24
CA PHE A 182 -2.28 0.86 -10.73
C PHE A 182 -3.31 1.96 -11.01
N ILE A 183 -3.79 2.10 -12.25
CA ILE A 183 -4.79 3.11 -12.63
C ILE A 183 -6.08 2.92 -11.82
N ILE A 184 -6.59 1.71 -11.72
CA ILE A 184 -7.83 1.41 -10.97
C ILE A 184 -7.63 1.76 -9.49
N THR A 185 -6.53 1.30 -8.89
CA THR A 185 -6.20 1.60 -7.49
C THR A 185 -6.17 3.10 -7.22
N VAL A 186 -5.46 3.87 -8.05
CA VAL A 186 -5.36 5.32 -7.90
C VAL A 186 -6.71 6.00 -8.12
N ALA A 187 -7.46 5.61 -9.15
CA ALA A 187 -8.77 6.20 -9.46
C ALA A 187 -9.74 6.08 -8.27
N PHE A 188 -9.79 4.89 -7.65
CA PHE A 188 -10.58 4.68 -6.43
C PHE A 188 -10.02 5.49 -5.26
N GLN A 189 -8.69 5.48 -5.06
CA GLN A 189 -8.04 6.25 -3.99
C GLN A 189 -8.34 7.75 -4.05
N LEU A 190 -8.39 8.34 -5.24
CA LEU A 190 -8.67 9.76 -5.42
C LEU A 190 -10.02 10.20 -4.83
N ILE A 191 -11.03 9.32 -4.77
CA ILE A 191 -12.36 9.65 -4.24
C ILE A 191 -12.29 10.07 -2.77
N TRP A 192 -11.65 9.27 -1.92
CA TRP A 192 -11.51 9.62 -0.49
C TRP A 192 -10.34 10.54 -0.21
N LEU A 193 -9.29 10.55 -1.03
CA LEU A 193 -8.22 11.54 -0.92
C LEU A 193 -8.73 12.97 -1.19
N PHE A 194 -9.64 13.14 -2.15
CA PHE A 194 -10.30 14.42 -2.39
C PHE A 194 -11.15 14.86 -1.19
N LYS A 195 -11.91 13.93 -0.59
CA LYS A 195 -12.65 14.20 0.66
C LYS A 195 -11.71 14.60 1.80
N LEU A 196 -10.58 13.90 1.94
CA LEU A 196 -9.56 14.19 2.96
C LEU A 196 -8.94 15.58 2.77
N TRP A 197 -8.67 15.98 1.52
CA TRP A 197 -8.18 17.32 1.19
C TRP A 197 -9.16 18.43 1.58
N ARG A 198 -10.46 18.20 1.36
CA ARG A 198 -11.52 19.16 1.71
C ARG A 198 -11.73 19.24 3.23
N VAL A 199 -11.70 18.12 3.93
CA VAL A 199 -12.02 18.02 5.36
C VAL A 199 -10.93 17.22 6.09
N PRO A 200 -9.77 17.84 6.39
CA PRO A 200 -8.57 17.17 6.91
C PRO A 200 -8.66 16.93 8.43
N THR A 201 -9.72 16.28 8.90
CA THR A 201 -9.89 15.90 10.31
C THR A 201 -9.22 14.55 10.60
N TYR A 202 -8.94 14.27 11.88
CA TYR A 202 -8.44 12.96 12.32
C TYR A 202 -9.33 11.79 11.83
N ARG A 203 -10.66 11.94 11.93
CA ARG A 203 -11.60 10.92 11.45
C ARG A 203 -11.50 10.71 9.94
N SER A 204 -11.49 11.80 9.17
CA SER A 204 -11.31 11.72 7.71
C SER A 204 -9.99 11.05 7.34
N PHE A 205 -8.92 11.35 8.08
CA PHE A 205 -7.59 10.77 7.87
C PHE A 205 -7.60 9.26 8.10
N VAL A 206 -8.09 8.79 9.25
CA VAL A 206 -8.17 7.35 9.55
C VAL A 206 -9.07 6.62 8.55
N CYS A 207 -10.20 7.21 8.15
CA CYS A 207 -11.05 6.62 7.13
C CYS A 207 -10.33 6.51 5.77
N ALA A 208 -9.69 7.58 5.30
CA ALA A 208 -8.95 7.56 4.04
C ALA A 208 -7.75 6.60 4.09
N LEU A 209 -7.08 6.50 5.23
CA LEU A 209 -5.98 5.57 5.47
C LEU A 209 -6.45 4.11 5.31
N THR A 210 -7.55 3.75 5.98
CA THR A 210 -8.15 2.42 5.88
C THR A 210 -8.62 2.13 4.46
N LEU A 211 -9.28 3.08 3.80
CA LEU A 211 -9.76 2.91 2.43
C LEU A 211 -8.60 2.77 1.43
N CYS A 212 -7.52 3.54 1.57
CA CYS A 212 -6.32 3.35 0.74
C CYS A 212 -5.76 1.94 0.89
N GLY A 213 -5.61 1.45 2.13
CA GLY A 213 -5.14 0.09 2.38
C GLY A 213 -6.06 -0.97 1.78
N TRP A 214 -7.37 -0.83 1.95
CA TRP A 214 -8.35 -1.76 1.39
C TRP A 214 -8.31 -1.77 -0.14
N THR A 215 -8.24 -0.61 -0.77
CA THR A 215 -8.22 -0.50 -2.23
C THR A 215 -6.95 -1.05 -2.84
N SER A 216 -5.80 -0.80 -2.21
CA SER A 216 -4.55 -1.43 -2.64
C SER A 216 -4.55 -2.94 -2.43
N PHE A 217 -5.22 -3.45 -1.40
CA PHE A 217 -5.42 -4.90 -1.27
C PHE A 217 -6.34 -5.47 -2.36
N MET A 218 -7.43 -4.77 -2.67
CA MET A 218 -8.44 -5.23 -3.62
C MET A 218 -8.00 -5.17 -5.08
N PHE A 219 -7.26 -4.13 -5.46
CA PHE A 219 -6.96 -3.82 -6.86
C PHE A 219 -5.47 -3.69 -7.17
N GLY A 220 -4.60 -3.66 -6.15
CA GLY A 220 -3.15 -3.55 -6.33
C GLY A 220 -2.46 -4.85 -6.67
#